data_AF-W5TAB8-F1
#
_entry.id   AF-W5TAB8-F1
#
_cell.length_a   1.000
_cell.length_b   1.000
_cell.length_c   1.000
_cell.angle_alpha   90.00
_cell.angle_beta   90.00
_cell.angle_gamma   90.00
#
_symmetry.space_group_name_H-M   'P 1'
#
loop_
_entity.id
_entity.type
_entity.pdbx_description
1 polymer ?
#
loop_
_entity_poly.entity_id
_entity_poly.type
_entity_poly.pdbx_seq_one_letter_code
_entity_poly.pdbx_strand_id
1 'polypeptide(L)'
;MPMLEGVPGCTGLSMLVDRTFGRCILTTAWASEFAMIDSADQAGPMREQVATILGGAAQVAEWEIALLHREHRSLPGACASVTWVKTDPSRLDMSTDVYRSYVLPGLEQLDGFCSASLLINRSSGRAVSCGTFDSAMMMQSNREQVAALRVDAARQAGVEAVDVREFQLAMAHLRVPELV
;
A
#
# COMPACT_ATOMS: atom_id res chain seq x y z
N MET A 1 -1.83 -19.05 6.38
CA MET A 1 -1.54 -17.94 7.33
C MET A 1 -2.44 -18.09 8.55
N PRO A 2 -2.07 -18.92 9.52
CA PRO A 2 -3.04 -19.46 10.46
C PRO A 2 -3.62 -18.43 11.45
N MET A 3 -2.92 -17.34 11.80
CA MET A 3 -3.42 -16.38 12.78
C MET A 3 -4.65 -15.60 12.27
N LEU A 4 -4.59 -15.00 11.08
CA LEU A 4 -5.67 -14.15 10.59
C LEU A 4 -6.72 -14.88 9.75
N GLU A 5 -6.45 -16.10 9.29
CA GLU A 5 -7.39 -16.92 8.49
C GLU A 5 -8.68 -17.27 9.24
N GLY A 6 -8.70 -17.19 10.57
CA GLY A 6 -9.87 -17.44 11.40
C GLY A 6 -10.62 -16.20 11.88
N VAL A 7 -10.17 -15.00 11.52
CA VAL A 7 -10.80 -13.75 12.00
C VAL A 7 -11.91 -13.33 11.03
N PRO A 8 -13.17 -13.21 11.49
CA PRO A 8 -14.30 -12.88 10.62
C PRO A 8 -14.06 -11.63 9.78
N GLY A 9 -14.30 -11.73 8.47
CA GLY A 9 -14.17 -10.61 7.54
C GLY A 9 -12.74 -10.20 7.19
N CYS A 10 -11.69 -10.85 7.71
CA CYS A 10 -10.32 -10.64 7.23
C CYS A 10 -10.17 -11.23 5.82
N THR A 11 -9.75 -10.41 4.85
CA THR A 11 -9.60 -10.79 3.43
C THR A 11 -8.13 -11.00 3.03
N GLY A 12 -7.21 -10.93 4.00
CA GLY A 12 -5.83 -11.34 3.82
C GLY A 12 -4.84 -10.31 4.36
N LEU A 13 -3.57 -10.55 4.02
CA LEU A 13 -2.45 -9.78 4.54
C LEU A 13 -1.34 -9.60 3.49
N SER A 14 -0.69 -8.44 3.51
CA SER A 14 0.61 -8.23 2.90
C SER A 14 1.64 -7.73 3.91
N MET A 15 2.91 -7.93 3.60
CA MET A 15 4.02 -7.42 4.41
C MET A 15 5.13 -6.88 3.51
N LEU A 16 5.50 -5.63 3.77
CA LEU A 16 6.64 -4.94 3.18
C LEU A 16 7.74 -4.81 4.22
N VAL A 17 8.99 -5.02 3.82
CA VAL A 17 10.16 -5.01 4.71
C VAL A 17 11.28 -4.19 4.13
N ASP A 18 11.75 -3.22 4.91
CA ASP A 18 12.97 -2.45 4.70
C ASP A 18 13.98 -2.95 5.73
N ARG A 19 14.91 -3.80 5.26
CA ARG A 19 15.94 -4.42 6.10
C ARG A 19 17.05 -3.45 6.48
N THR A 20 17.21 -2.35 5.73
CA THR A 20 18.26 -1.36 5.96
C THR A 20 17.95 -0.55 7.20
N PHE A 21 16.69 -0.11 7.34
CA PHE A 21 16.25 0.72 8.46
C PHE A 21 15.40 -0.05 9.49
N GLY A 22 15.24 -1.36 9.32
CA GLY A 22 14.48 -2.22 10.24
C GLY A 22 12.99 -1.88 10.30
N ARG A 23 12.41 -1.42 9.18
CA ARG A 23 10.99 -1.04 9.12
C ARG A 23 10.18 -2.11 8.42
N CYS A 24 9.01 -2.41 8.99
CA CYS A 24 8.04 -3.30 8.37
C CYS A 24 6.69 -2.59 8.27
N ILE A 25 5.99 -2.80 7.15
CA ILE A 25 4.59 -2.43 7.00
C ILE A 25 3.81 -3.73 6.84
N LEU A 26 2.89 -3.97 7.75
CA LEU A 26 1.97 -5.09 7.68
C LEU A 26 0.58 -4.52 7.43
N THR A 27 -0.04 -4.95 6.34
CA THR A 27 -1.36 -4.50 5.93
C THR A 27 -2.32 -5.67 5.97
N THR A 28 -3.35 -5.57 6.80
CA THR A 28 -4.51 -6.46 6.77
C THR A 28 -5.62 -5.79 6.00
N ALA A 29 -6.33 -6.55 5.16
CA ALA A 29 -7.55 -6.07 4.52
C ALA A 29 -8.78 -6.75 5.11
N TRP A 30 -9.90 -6.05 5.05
CA TRP A 30 -11.16 -6.45 5.64
C TRP A 30 -12.28 -6.33 4.61
N ALA A 31 -13.32 -7.16 4.74
CA ALA A 31 -14.46 -7.18 3.84
C ALA A 31 -15.32 -5.92 3.96
N SER A 32 -15.29 -5.28 5.13
CA SER A 32 -15.93 -3.99 5.39
C SER A 32 -15.27 -3.30 6.59
N GLU A 33 -15.51 -1.99 6.71
CA GLU A 33 -15.12 -1.22 7.90
C GLU A 33 -15.75 -1.81 9.17
N PHE A 34 -17.03 -2.20 9.10
CA PHE A 34 -17.72 -2.85 10.23
C PHE A 34 -17.00 -4.14 10.68
N ALA A 35 -16.59 -5.00 9.74
CA ALA A 35 -15.87 -6.23 10.07
C ALA A 35 -14.49 -5.95 10.70
N MET A 36 -13.81 -4.90 10.25
CA MET A 36 -12.54 -4.45 10.84
C MET A 36 -12.74 -3.99 12.30
N ILE A 37 -13.77 -3.18 12.55
CA ILE A 37 -14.09 -2.65 13.88
C ILE A 37 -14.50 -3.78 14.82
N ASP A 38 -15.41 -4.66 14.39
CA ASP A 38 -15.90 -5.79 15.19
C ASP A 38 -14.78 -6.78 15.55
N SER A 39 -13.80 -6.93 14.67
CA SER A 39 -12.65 -7.82 14.86
C SER A 39 -11.48 -7.17 15.61
N ALA A 40 -11.56 -5.89 16.00
CA ALA A 40 -10.44 -5.14 16.56
C ALA A 40 -9.89 -5.77 17.85
N ASP A 41 -10.77 -6.24 18.74
CA ASP A 41 -10.39 -6.88 20.00
C ASP A 41 -9.70 -8.22 19.77
N GLN A 42 -10.11 -8.98 18.75
CA GLN A 42 -9.47 -10.24 18.37
C GLN A 42 -8.10 -10.01 17.69
N ALA A 43 -8.00 -8.98 16.85
CA ALA A 43 -6.77 -8.63 16.13
C ALA A 43 -5.72 -7.92 17.01
N GLY A 44 -6.14 -7.31 18.13
CA GLY A 44 -5.26 -6.60 19.05
C GLY A 44 -4.10 -7.42 19.60
N PRO A 45 -4.36 -8.55 20.29
CA PRO A 45 -3.30 -9.43 20.82
C PRO A 45 -2.38 -9.98 19.72
N MET A 46 -2.93 -10.26 18.53
CA MET A 46 -2.16 -10.71 17.38
C MET A 46 -1.12 -9.68 16.94
N ARG A 47 -1.55 -8.42 16.88
CA ARG A 47 -0.67 -7.30 16.52
C ARG A 47 0.43 -7.10 17.55
N GLU A 48 0.12 -7.20 18.85
CA GLU A 48 1.11 -7.12 19.92
C GLU A 48 2.15 -8.25 19.85
N GLN A 49 1.69 -9.47 19.56
CA GLN A 49 2.57 -10.61 19.34
C GLN A 49 3.51 -10.37 18.15
N VAL A 50 3.00 -9.87 17.02
CA VAL A 50 3.84 -9.53 15.86
C VAL A 50 4.85 -8.44 16.19
N ALA A 51 4.44 -7.38 16.89
CA ALA A 51 5.34 -6.30 17.31
C ALA A 51 6.48 -6.83 18.20
N THR A 52 6.15 -7.76 19.12
CA THR A 52 7.13 -8.44 19.98
C THR A 52 8.10 -9.29 19.16
N ILE A 53 7.61 -10.09 18.22
CA ILE A 53 8.45 -10.93 17.33
C ILE A 53 9.41 -10.07 16.50
N LEU A 54 8.94 -8.93 15.99
CA LEU A 54 9.75 -8.01 15.18
C LEU A 54 10.64 -7.10 16.04
N GLY A 55 10.51 -7.14 17.37
CA GLY A 55 11.33 -6.35 18.29
C GLY A 55 11.06 -4.84 18.23
N GLY A 56 9.83 -4.44 17.91
CA GLY A 56 9.46 -3.03 17.71
C GLY A 56 8.12 -2.64 18.32
N ALA A 57 7.72 -1.38 18.10
CA ALA A 57 6.39 -0.89 18.46
C ALA A 57 5.52 -0.77 17.20
N ALA A 58 4.27 -1.24 17.27
CA ALA A 58 3.32 -1.10 16.18
C ALA A 58 2.68 0.28 16.18
N GLN A 59 2.65 0.93 15.03
CA GLN A 59 1.79 2.08 14.77
C GLN A 59 0.64 1.62 13.88
N VAL A 60 -0.59 1.89 14.31
CA VAL A 60 -1.80 1.49 13.58
C VAL A 60 -2.39 2.71 12.90
N ALA A 61 -2.76 2.54 11.63
CA ALA A 61 -3.53 3.51 10.88
C ALA A 61 -4.55 2.75 10.03
N GLU A 62 -5.77 3.27 10.02
CA GLU A 62 -6.88 2.73 9.24
C GLU A 62 -7.00 3.51 7.93
N TRP A 63 -7.24 2.76 6.85
CA TRP A 63 -7.26 3.28 5.49
C TRP A 63 -8.39 2.63 4.70
N GLU A 64 -9.00 3.43 3.84
CA GLU A 64 -9.87 2.96 2.77
C GLU A 64 -9.02 2.56 1.56
N ILE A 65 -9.38 1.45 0.90
CA ILE A 65 -8.76 1.06 -0.37
C ILE A 65 -9.50 1.78 -1.51
N ALA A 66 -8.94 2.89 -1.98
CA ALA A 66 -9.54 3.68 -3.05
C ALA A 66 -9.30 3.07 -4.44
N LEU A 67 -8.15 2.40 -4.60
CA LEU A 67 -7.80 1.69 -5.83
C LEU A 67 -6.94 0.48 -5.51
N LEU A 68 -7.18 -0.60 -6.24
CA LEU A 68 -6.32 -1.78 -6.26
C LEU A 68 -6.33 -2.40 -7.65
N HIS A 69 -5.18 -2.45 -8.29
CA HIS A 69 -4.97 -3.00 -9.63
C HIS A 69 -3.84 -4.02 -9.61
N ARG A 70 -4.00 -5.11 -10.37
CA ARG A 70 -3.01 -6.18 -10.51
C ARG A 70 -2.88 -6.57 -11.98
N GLU A 71 -1.72 -6.29 -12.56
CA GLU A 71 -1.34 -6.79 -13.87
C GLU A 71 -1.05 -8.30 -13.79
N HIS A 72 -0.18 -8.69 -12.84
CA HIS A 72 0.16 -10.09 -12.59
C HIS A 72 0.55 -10.35 -11.14
N ARG A 73 0.64 -11.64 -10.80
CA ARG A 73 1.06 -12.08 -9.47
C ARG A 73 2.53 -11.75 -9.23
N SER A 74 2.82 -11.03 -8.16
CA SER A 74 4.20 -10.75 -7.72
C SER A 74 4.98 -12.06 -7.48
N LEU A 75 6.21 -12.11 -7.96
CA LEU A 75 7.12 -13.23 -7.76
C LEU A 75 8.00 -13.05 -6.51
N PRO A 76 8.63 -14.13 -5.99
CA PRO A 76 9.66 -14.00 -4.96
C PRO A 76 10.77 -13.05 -5.41
N GLY A 77 11.09 -12.06 -4.57
CA GLY A 77 12.05 -11.00 -4.91
C GLY A 77 11.41 -9.68 -5.33
N ALA A 78 10.08 -9.64 -5.48
CA ALA A 78 9.34 -8.41 -5.75
C ALA A 78 9.62 -7.33 -4.71
N CYS A 79 9.59 -6.08 -5.17
CA CYS A 79 9.83 -4.90 -4.37
C CYS A 79 8.73 -3.86 -4.61
N ALA A 80 8.51 -2.98 -3.65
CA ALA A 80 7.48 -1.96 -3.72
C ALA A 80 8.06 -0.57 -3.44
N SER A 81 7.65 0.40 -4.25
CA SER A 81 7.83 1.82 -3.95
C SER A 81 6.55 2.34 -3.29
N VAL A 82 6.69 2.85 -2.08
CA VAL A 82 5.59 3.39 -1.27
C VAL A 82 5.77 4.89 -1.15
N THR A 83 4.74 5.65 -1.52
CA THR A 83 4.73 7.10 -1.44
C THR A 83 3.60 7.55 -0.54
N TRP A 84 3.95 8.29 0.52
CA TRP A 84 2.99 8.96 1.40
C TRP A 84 2.78 10.37 0.92
N VAL A 85 1.53 10.77 0.80
CA VAL A 85 1.14 12.13 0.42
C VAL A 85 0.07 12.67 1.35
N LYS A 86 -0.10 13.99 1.32
CA LYS A 86 -1.19 14.68 1.99
C LYS A 86 -1.81 15.72 1.06
N THR A 87 -3.11 15.90 1.15
CA THR A 87 -3.84 17.02 0.53
C THR A 87 -4.97 17.49 1.45
N ASP A 88 -5.73 18.47 1.01
CA ASP A 88 -6.97 18.85 1.67
C ASP A 88 -7.98 17.69 1.55
N PRO A 89 -8.67 17.27 2.64
CA PRO A 89 -9.70 16.24 2.58
C PRO A 89 -10.72 16.41 1.46
N SER A 90 -11.11 17.65 1.13
CA SER A 90 -12.06 17.97 0.05
C SER A 90 -11.53 17.68 -1.36
N ARG A 91 -10.21 17.50 -1.51
CA ARG A 91 -9.54 17.21 -2.79
C ARG A 91 -9.23 15.72 -2.99
N LEU A 92 -9.53 14.86 -2.02
CA LEU A 92 -9.14 13.45 -2.07
C LEU A 92 -9.73 12.71 -3.26
N ASP A 93 -11.01 12.92 -3.59
CA ASP A 93 -11.65 12.25 -4.72
C ASP A 93 -10.97 12.66 -6.04
N MET A 94 -10.76 13.97 -6.26
CA MET A 94 -10.02 14.47 -7.42
C MET A 94 -8.57 13.94 -7.46
N SER A 95 -7.87 13.84 -6.32
CA SER A 95 -6.51 13.27 -6.28
C SER A 95 -6.50 11.76 -6.61
N THR A 96 -7.56 11.05 -6.23
CA THR A 96 -7.79 9.64 -6.55
C THR A 96 -8.05 9.46 -8.04
N ASP A 97 -8.81 10.37 -8.65
CA ASP A 97 -9.05 10.38 -10.09
C ASP A 97 -7.77 10.65 -10.89
N VAL A 98 -6.91 11.57 -10.43
CA VAL A 98 -5.57 11.78 -11.03
C VAL A 98 -4.72 10.52 -10.92
N TYR A 99 -4.74 9.85 -9.77
CA TYR A 99 -4.01 8.60 -9.61
C TYR A 99 -4.50 7.53 -10.60
N ARG A 100 -5.82 7.34 -10.72
CA ARG A 100 -6.44 6.35 -11.61
C ARG A 100 -6.19 6.66 -13.10
N SER A 101 -6.32 7.92 -13.50
CA SER A 101 -6.26 8.33 -14.91
C SER A 101 -4.85 8.62 -15.44
N TYR A 102 -3.88 8.88 -14.56
CA TYR A 102 -2.53 9.27 -14.94
C TYR A 102 -1.45 8.39 -14.33
N VAL A 103 -1.45 8.19 -13.01
CA VAL A 103 -0.38 7.43 -12.33
C VAL A 103 -0.46 5.95 -12.68
N LEU A 104 -1.64 5.33 -12.56
CA LEU A 104 -1.78 3.91 -12.85
C LEU A 104 -1.37 3.55 -14.29
N PRO A 105 -1.88 4.20 -15.35
CA PRO A 105 -1.43 3.92 -16.72
C PRO A 105 0.06 4.18 -16.97
N GLY A 106 0.65 5.13 -16.23
CA GLY A 106 2.08 5.38 -16.28
C GLY A 106 2.90 4.25 -15.65
N LEU A 107 2.39 3.60 -14.60
CA LEU A 107 3.02 2.45 -13.97
C LEU A 107 2.89 1.18 -14.82
N GLU A 108 1.74 0.97 -15.45
CA GLU A 108 1.47 -0.19 -16.34
C GLU A 108 2.44 -0.28 -17.52
N GLN A 109 2.99 0.87 -17.95
CA GLN A 109 3.96 0.93 -19.04
C GLN A 109 5.40 0.59 -18.62
N LEU A 110 5.65 0.40 -17.31
CA LEU A 110 6.99 0.15 -16.79
C LEU A 110 7.31 -1.34 -16.76
N ASP A 111 8.51 -1.69 -17.21
CA ASP A 111 8.96 -3.07 -17.21
C ASP A 111 8.93 -3.68 -15.81
N GLY A 112 8.28 -4.83 -15.70
CA GLY A 112 8.14 -5.58 -14.45
C GLY A 112 7.16 -4.99 -13.44
N PHE A 113 6.27 -4.06 -13.81
CA PHE A 113 5.16 -3.64 -12.97
C PHE A 113 4.21 -4.81 -12.69
N CYS A 114 3.91 -5.10 -11.40
CA CYS A 114 3.00 -6.19 -11.02
C CYS A 114 1.63 -5.68 -10.59
N SER A 115 1.59 -4.63 -9.77
CA SER A 115 0.37 -4.14 -9.13
C SER A 115 0.54 -2.76 -8.53
N ALA A 116 -0.58 -2.05 -8.39
CA ALA A 116 -0.66 -0.77 -7.70
C ALA A 116 -1.83 -0.76 -6.71
N SER A 117 -1.63 -0.09 -5.57
CA SER A 117 -2.72 0.25 -4.66
C SER A 117 -2.65 1.70 -4.22
N LEU A 118 -3.83 2.28 -3.97
CA LEU A 118 -3.99 3.58 -3.35
C LEU A 118 -4.88 3.44 -2.12
N LEU A 119 -4.31 3.80 -0.98
CA LEU A 119 -4.98 3.81 0.31
C LEU A 119 -5.20 5.25 0.74
N ILE A 120 -6.42 5.60 1.16
CA ILE A 120 -6.77 6.97 1.56
C ILE A 120 -7.34 7.00 2.98
N ASN A 121 -7.14 8.12 3.65
CA ASN A 121 -7.80 8.42 4.92
C ASN A 121 -8.60 9.72 4.73
N ARG A 122 -9.92 9.57 4.61
CA ARG A 122 -10.84 10.66 4.25
C ARG A 122 -10.82 11.82 5.22
N SER A 123 -10.71 11.56 6.52
CA SER A 123 -10.74 12.61 7.54
C SER A 123 -9.47 13.45 7.60
N SER A 124 -8.31 12.84 7.35
CA SER A 124 -7.01 13.52 7.46
C SER A 124 -6.44 14.07 6.14
N GLY A 125 -7.02 13.68 4.99
CA GLY A 125 -6.47 14.04 3.67
C GLY A 125 -5.19 13.30 3.32
N ARG A 126 -4.79 12.28 4.10
CA ARG A 126 -3.59 11.48 3.84
C ARG A 126 -3.89 10.40 2.82
N ALA A 127 -2.91 10.08 2.00
CA ALA A 127 -2.95 8.92 1.12
C ALA A 127 -1.59 8.22 1.05
N VAL A 128 -1.62 6.94 0.72
CA VAL A 128 -0.44 6.09 0.52
C VAL A 128 -0.63 5.34 -0.78
N SER A 129 0.28 5.54 -1.74
CA SER A 129 0.34 4.72 -2.94
C SER A 129 1.46 3.70 -2.83
N CYS A 130 1.23 2.51 -3.36
CA CYS A 130 2.19 1.41 -3.38
C CYS A 130 2.25 0.82 -4.79
N GLY A 131 3.36 1.02 -5.50
CA GLY A 131 3.63 0.38 -6.79
C GLY A 131 4.61 -0.78 -6.60
N THR A 132 4.22 -1.99 -7.03
CA THR A 132 5.01 -3.22 -6.89
C THR A 132 5.64 -3.61 -8.21
N PHE A 133 6.90 -4.03 -8.16
CA PHE A 133 7.69 -4.50 -9.30
C PHE A 133 8.28 -5.89 -9.04
N ASP A 134 8.55 -6.64 -10.11
CA ASP A 134 9.01 -8.03 -10.07
C ASP A 134 10.33 -8.22 -9.33
N SER A 135 11.19 -7.20 -9.32
CA SER A 135 12.48 -7.27 -8.64
C SER A 135 13.00 -5.88 -8.26
N ALA A 136 13.99 -5.88 -7.34
CA ALA A 136 14.76 -4.68 -7.02
C ALA A 136 15.45 -4.06 -8.24
N MET A 137 15.87 -4.87 -9.21
CA MET A 137 16.51 -4.39 -10.43
C MET A 137 15.54 -3.59 -11.31
N MET A 138 14.32 -4.10 -11.51
CA MET A 138 13.27 -3.40 -12.26
C MET A 138 12.84 -2.10 -11.57
N MET A 139 12.67 -2.14 -10.24
CA MET A 139 12.37 -0.93 -9.48
C MET A 139 13.50 0.11 -9.59
N GLN A 140 14.76 -0.33 -9.57
CA GLN A 140 15.93 0.53 -9.71
C GLN A 140 16.04 1.15 -11.11
N SER A 141 15.78 0.38 -12.18
CA SER A 141 15.81 0.90 -13.55
C SER A 141 14.68 1.91 -13.80
N ASN A 142 13.52 1.70 -13.18
CA ASN A 142 12.35 2.55 -13.36
C ASN A 142 12.32 3.76 -12.40
N ARG A 143 13.30 3.91 -11.50
CA ARG A 143 13.25 4.89 -10.39
C ARG A 143 13.03 6.32 -10.88
N GLU A 144 13.72 6.73 -11.95
CA GLU A 144 13.62 8.09 -12.50
C GLU A 144 12.24 8.34 -13.13
N GLN A 145 11.72 7.37 -13.89
CA GLN A 145 10.39 7.46 -14.50
C GLN A 145 9.29 7.51 -13.44
N VAL A 146 9.38 6.67 -12.41
CA VAL A 146 8.45 6.68 -11.26
C VAL A 146 8.56 7.98 -10.48
N ALA A 147 9.75 8.58 -10.36
CA ALA A 147 9.92 9.88 -9.73
C ALA A 147 9.27 11.01 -10.54
N ALA A 148 9.47 11.04 -11.85
CA ALA A 148 8.85 12.01 -12.75
C ALA A 148 7.32 11.91 -12.70
N LEU A 149 6.78 10.70 -12.81
CA LEU A 149 5.34 10.44 -12.72
C LEU A 149 4.73 10.97 -11.41
N ARG A 150 5.43 10.76 -10.28
CA ARG A 150 5.00 11.29 -8.97
C ARG A 150 5.03 12.80 -8.91
N VAL A 151 6.06 13.45 -9.44
CA VAL A 151 6.17 14.92 -9.44
C VAL A 151 5.04 15.55 -10.27
N ASP A 152 4.77 15.00 -11.45
CA ASP A 152 3.72 15.51 -12.33
C ASP A 152 2.33 15.27 -11.73
N ALA A 153 2.09 14.08 -11.19
CA ALA A 153 0.84 13.77 -10.48
C ALA A 153 0.64 14.68 -9.25
N ALA A 154 1.70 14.96 -8.50
CA ALA A 154 1.65 15.84 -7.33
C ALA A 154 1.22 17.26 -7.72
N ARG A 155 1.75 17.78 -8.82
CA ARG A 155 1.38 19.09 -9.37
C ARG A 155 -0.08 19.12 -9.84
N GLN A 156 -0.54 18.10 -10.54
CA GLN A 156 -1.90 18.03 -11.06
C GLN A 156 -2.95 17.88 -9.95
N ALA A 157 -2.68 16.98 -8.99
CA ALA A 157 -3.59 16.71 -7.88
C ALA A 157 -3.53 17.79 -6.79
N GLY A 158 -2.44 18.57 -6.70
CA GLY A 158 -2.21 19.46 -5.57
C GLY A 158 -2.04 18.67 -4.27
N VAL A 159 -1.20 17.63 -4.32
CA VAL A 159 -0.80 16.84 -3.14
C VAL A 159 0.64 17.20 -2.76
N GLU A 160 0.94 17.15 -1.47
CA GLU A 160 2.28 17.29 -0.92
C GLU A 160 2.87 15.91 -0.64
N ALA A 161 4.08 15.64 -1.14
CA ALA A 161 4.80 14.42 -0.84
C ALA A 161 5.39 14.48 0.59
N VAL A 162 5.04 13.50 1.42
CA VAL A 162 5.48 13.41 2.82
C VAL A 162 6.72 12.53 2.94
N ASP A 163 6.71 11.35 2.33
CA ASP A 163 7.84 10.42 2.34
C ASP A 163 7.74 9.47 1.13
N VAL A 164 8.87 8.91 0.71
CA VAL A 164 8.96 7.91 -0.33
C VAL A 164 9.98 6.88 0.12
N ARG A 165 9.58 5.60 0.14
CA ARG A 165 10.47 4.51 0.53
C ARG A 165 10.27 3.29 -0.35
N GLU A 166 11.33 2.52 -0.46
CA GLU A 166 11.36 1.26 -1.18
C GLU A 166 11.45 0.09 -0.19
N PHE A 167 10.71 -0.98 -0.46
CA PHE A 167 10.62 -2.14 0.42
C PHE A 167 10.72 -3.44 -0.39
N GLN A 168 11.17 -4.52 0.25
CA GLN A 168 10.95 -5.87 -0.25
C GLN A 168 9.50 -6.29 0.06
N LEU A 169 8.82 -6.91 -0.91
CA LEU A 169 7.54 -7.55 -0.68
C LEU A 169 7.76 -8.97 -0.11
N ALA A 170 7.62 -9.09 1.22
CA ALA A 170 7.83 -10.35 1.92
C ALA A 170 6.60 -11.27 1.85
N MET A 171 5.39 -10.70 1.85
CA MET A 171 4.14 -11.44 1.74
C MET A 171 3.11 -10.68 0.91
N ALA A 172 2.43 -11.38 -0.01
CA ALA A 172 1.41 -10.81 -0.89
C ALA A 172 0.18 -11.72 -0.97
N HIS A 173 -0.65 -11.71 0.08
CA HIS A 173 -1.82 -12.57 0.20
C HIS A 173 -3.11 -11.78 0.44
N LEU A 174 -3.19 -10.54 -0.06
CA LEU A 174 -4.42 -9.76 -0.07
C LEU A 174 -5.37 -10.31 -1.13
N ARG A 175 -6.55 -10.79 -0.71
CA ARG A 175 -7.62 -11.30 -1.59
C ARG A 175 -8.72 -10.27 -1.81
N VAL A 176 -8.34 -9.00 -1.78
CA VAL A 176 -9.24 -7.89 -2.13
C VAL A 176 -9.46 -7.90 -3.66
N PRO A 177 -10.71 -7.85 -4.15
CA PRO A 177 -11.02 -7.72 -5.56
C PRO A 177 -10.35 -6.50 -6.20
N GLU A 178 -10.21 -6.48 -7.52
CA GLU A 178 -9.76 -5.27 -8.21
C GLU A 178 -10.79 -4.13 -8.06
N LEU A 179 -10.28 -2.91 -7.92
CA LEU A 179 -11.04 -1.68 -7.73
C LEU A 179 -10.51 -0.61 -8.71
N VAL A 180 -10.68 -0.88 -10.00
CA VAL A 180 -10.29 -0.03 -11.14
C VAL A 180 -11.49 0.66 -11.80
#